data_AF-A0A0F8VUV9-F1
#
_entry.id   AF-A0A0F8VUV9-F1
#
_cell.length_a   1.000
_cell.length_b   1.000
_cell.length_c   1.000
_cell.angle_alpha   90.00
_cell.angle_beta   90.00
_cell.angle_gamma   90.00
#
_symmetry.space_group_name_H-M   'P 1'
#
loop_
_entity.id
_entity.type
_entity.pdbx_description
1 polymer ?
#
loop_
_entity_poly.entity_id
_entity_poly.type
_entity_poly.pdbx_seq_one_letter_code
_entity_poly.pdbx_strand_id
1 'polypeptide(L)'
;VNNATTLDTDNLPPYFKVAFIMNTVLSNALPLGVISMWGDSVANIPSGWNQANGTNNTPNLLNKFLKGVATGEQPGIIGGSLTHNHSYTDVPLHSHNVLSDLMHHRHTMNVIGTTTTYSNGGSRMIYDSGSTTGTSDSSTPGSPAHNHNVNPTGDPNPYTSYENSLPPYVKLIYIQKRLSISNPSPEDGATGINYSPILSVDVNDIDGDDLNVSFYNASDHSLLDTDIILGGIGTASISLSGLSSGTSYSWYVKSNDSSSIRRSDTWTFTTNHVPDDPMNPTPNDGAIGISYSPTLSVDVFDDDEDDLNVSFYNASDNSIIDADIITGGNGTASVN
;
A
#
# COMPACT_ATOMS: atom_id res chain seq x y z
N VAL A 1 7.22 10.61 43.57
CA VAL A 1 7.52 10.17 42.19
C VAL A 1 6.16 9.99 41.55
N ASN A 2 5.67 11.00 40.84
CA ASN A 2 4.37 10.92 40.17
C ASN A 2 4.66 10.57 38.73
N ASN A 3 4.27 9.35 38.33
CA ASN A 3 4.55 8.82 37.01
C ASN A 3 3.63 9.50 35.99
N ALA A 4 4.20 9.95 34.88
CA ALA A 4 3.42 10.27 33.69
C ALA A 4 2.74 8.99 33.21
N THR A 5 1.42 9.01 33.03
CA THR A 5 0.68 7.87 32.47
C THR A 5 0.30 8.21 31.04
N THR A 6 0.62 7.30 30.12
CA THR A 6 -0.03 7.29 28.80
C THR A 6 -1.43 6.74 28.97
N LEU A 7 -2.41 7.29 28.25
CA LEU A 7 -3.73 6.64 28.16
C LEU A 7 -3.55 5.24 27.53
N ASP A 8 -4.15 4.21 28.11
CA ASP A 8 -3.96 2.79 27.71
C ASP A 8 -4.34 2.51 26.24
N THR A 9 -5.09 3.40 25.59
CA THR A 9 -5.49 3.26 24.17
C THR A 9 -4.46 3.83 23.19
N ASP A 10 -3.54 4.67 23.66
CA ASP A 10 -2.62 5.43 22.81
C ASP A 10 -1.22 4.80 22.75
N ASN A 11 -0.87 3.85 23.63
CA ASN A 11 0.50 3.35 23.75
C ASN A 11 0.86 2.17 22.80
N LEU A 12 -0.11 1.66 22.03
CA LEU A 12 0.14 0.56 21.10
C LEU A 12 0.35 1.09 19.68
N PRO A 13 1.38 0.60 18.96
CA PRO A 13 1.52 0.92 17.54
C PRO A 13 0.33 0.36 16.75
N PRO A 14 0.05 0.86 15.53
CA PRO A 14 -1.04 0.35 14.72
C PRO A 14 -0.91 -1.16 14.52
N TYR A 15 -1.97 -1.90 14.82
CA TYR A 15 -1.97 -3.36 14.74
C TYR A 15 -3.22 -3.91 14.05
N PHE A 16 -3.11 -5.17 13.62
CA PHE A 16 -4.21 -6.00 13.15
C PHE A 16 -4.22 -7.30 13.95
N LYS A 17 -5.40 -7.67 14.49
CA LYS A 17 -5.53 -8.88 15.29
C LYS A 17 -5.65 -10.14 14.44
N VAL A 18 -4.80 -11.13 14.72
CA VAL A 18 -4.78 -12.45 14.06
C VAL A 18 -4.85 -13.59 15.07
N ALA A 19 -5.39 -14.73 14.63
CA ALA A 19 -5.24 -15.98 15.34
C ALA A 19 -3.96 -16.67 14.86
N PHE A 20 -3.05 -16.95 15.79
CA PHE A 20 -1.89 -17.81 15.50
C PHE A 20 -2.34 -19.26 15.58
N ILE A 21 -2.20 -19.97 14.47
CA ILE A 21 -2.59 -21.38 14.35
C ILE A 21 -1.36 -22.24 14.13
N MET A 22 -1.45 -23.50 14.55
CA MET A 22 -0.43 -24.52 14.33
C MET A 22 -1.08 -25.69 13.61
N ASN A 23 -0.47 -26.16 12.52
CA ASN A 23 -0.91 -27.37 11.86
C ASN A 23 -0.65 -28.58 12.76
N THR A 24 -1.68 -29.37 13.06
CA THR A 24 -1.62 -30.54 13.95
C THR A 24 -1.77 -31.87 13.21
N VAL A 25 -1.92 -31.83 11.88
CA VAL A 25 -2.09 -33.01 11.02
C VAL A 25 -1.01 -33.04 9.94
N LEU A 26 -0.80 -34.20 9.31
CA LEU A 26 0.14 -34.37 8.19
C LEU A 26 -0.42 -33.85 6.84
N SER A 27 -1.41 -32.96 6.87
CA SER A 27 -1.81 -32.24 5.66
C SER A 27 -0.75 -31.18 5.35
N ASN A 28 -0.21 -31.19 4.14
CA ASN A 28 0.79 -30.22 3.71
C ASN A 28 0.17 -28.89 3.23
N ALA A 29 -1.15 -28.76 3.28
CA ALA A 29 -1.86 -27.60 2.75
C ALA A 29 -2.25 -26.59 3.83
N LEU A 30 -1.96 -25.31 3.58
CA LEU A 30 -2.40 -24.19 4.42
C LEU A 30 -3.81 -23.73 4.01
N PRO A 31 -4.78 -23.53 4.90
CA PRO A 31 -6.09 -23.08 4.47
C PRO A 31 -6.06 -21.72 3.77
N LEU A 32 -7.03 -21.47 2.87
CA LEU A 32 -7.26 -20.13 2.32
C LEU A 32 -7.46 -19.09 3.43
N GLY A 33 -7.02 -17.86 3.18
CA GLY A 33 -7.10 -16.77 4.15
C GLY A 33 -5.94 -16.74 5.16
N VAL A 34 -5.06 -17.75 5.19
CA VAL A 34 -3.83 -17.71 6.00
C VAL A 34 -2.96 -16.53 5.59
N ILE A 35 -2.49 -15.79 6.60
CA ILE A 35 -1.54 -14.70 6.43
C ILE A 35 -0.14 -15.23 6.68
N SER A 36 0.78 -14.95 5.76
CA SER A 36 2.19 -15.26 5.89
C SER A 36 3.04 -13.99 5.75
N MET A 37 4.25 -14.04 6.28
CA MET A 37 5.25 -12.99 6.16
C MET A 37 6.16 -13.30 4.97
N TRP A 38 6.29 -12.34 4.05
CA TRP A 38 7.03 -12.43 2.80
C TRP A 38 8.20 -11.45 2.79
N GLY A 39 9.38 -11.95 2.42
CA GLY A 39 10.64 -11.21 2.49
C GLY A 39 11.16 -10.66 1.16
N ASP A 40 10.49 -10.94 0.04
CA ASP A 40 10.88 -10.47 -1.30
C ASP A 40 9.91 -9.37 -1.78
N SER A 41 10.14 -8.82 -2.96
CA SER A 41 9.31 -7.80 -3.61
C SER A 41 7.87 -8.28 -3.88
N VAL A 42 6.97 -7.31 -4.09
CA VAL A 42 5.56 -7.57 -4.45
C VAL A 42 5.46 -8.27 -5.82
N ALA A 43 6.39 -8.00 -6.74
CA ALA A 43 6.43 -8.62 -8.06
C ALA A 43 6.75 -10.13 -8.01
N ASN A 44 7.43 -10.57 -6.95
CA ASN A 44 7.83 -11.97 -6.76
C ASN A 44 6.86 -12.75 -5.85
N ILE A 45 5.69 -12.18 -5.52
CA ILE A 45 4.69 -12.91 -4.72
C ILE A 45 4.27 -14.17 -5.50
N PRO A 46 4.37 -15.37 -4.91
CA PRO A 46 4.00 -16.61 -5.60
C PRO A 46 2.52 -16.63 -6.01
N SER A 47 2.22 -17.32 -7.11
CA SER A 47 0.84 -17.62 -7.48
C SER A 47 0.12 -18.34 -6.31
N GLY A 48 -1.16 -18.06 -6.13
CA GLY A 48 -1.96 -18.47 -4.96
C GLY A 48 -1.81 -17.56 -3.73
N TRP A 49 -1.06 -16.46 -3.84
CA TRP A 49 -0.93 -15.46 -2.78
C TRP A 49 -1.19 -14.06 -3.31
N ASN A 50 -1.82 -13.23 -2.48
CA ASN A 50 -2.02 -11.82 -2.75
C ASN A 50 -1.44 -10.99 -1.61
N GLN A 51 -0.90 -9.81 -1.92
CA GLN A 51 -0.51 -8.86 -0.89
C GLN A 51 -1.75 -8.49 -0.04
N ALA A 52 -1.61 -8.52 1.28
CA ALA A 52 -2.65 -8.12 2.22
C ALA A 52 -2.71 -6.59 2.35
N ASN A 53 -3.19 -5.93 1.31
CA ASN A 53 -3.25 -4.47 1.18
C ASN A 53 -4.67 -3.90 1.17
N GLY A 54 -5.70 -4.73 1.33
CA GLY A 54 -7.11 -4.32 1.26
C GLY A 54 -7.77 -4.54 -0.11
N THR A 55 -7.00 -4.93 -1.13
CA THR A 55 -7.53 -5.31 -2.45
C THR A 55 -7.73 -6.82 -2.53
N ASN A 56 -8.42 -7.31 -3.57
CA ASN A 56 -8.65 -8.75 -3.78
C ASN A 56 -9.25 -9.46 -2.55
N ASN A 57 -10.13 -8.74 -1.83
CA ASN A 57 -10.76 -9.15 -0.57
C ASN A 57 -9.78 -9.44 0.58
N THR A 58 -8.50 -9.08 0.48
CA THR A 58 -7.51 -9.25 1.55
C THR A 58 -7.70 -8.21 2.66
N PRO A 59 -7.30 -8.49 3.91
CA PRO A 59 -7.23 -7.47 4.94
C PRO A 59 -6.14 -6.44 4.59
N ASN A 60 -6.30 -5.19 5.02
CA ASN A 60 -5.26 -4.17 4.85
C ASN A 60 -4.28 -4.20 6.03
N LEU A 61 -3.13 -4.85 5.82
CA LEU A 61 -2.05 -5.00 6.79
C LEU A 61 -0.89 -4.02 6.57
N LEU A 62 -1.04 -3.04 5.66
CA LEU A 62 -0.03 -2.02 5.43
C LEU A 62 0.17 -1.18 6.71
N ASN A 63 1.45 -0.95 7.05
CA ASN A 63 1.88 -0.17 8.21
C ASN A 63 1.27 -0.66 9.54
N LYS A 64 1.09 -1.97 9.70
CA LYS A 64 0.53 -2.58 10.93
C LYS A 64 1.40 -3.72 11.44
N PHE A 65 1.42 -3.86 12.76
CA PHE A 65 1.93 -5.05 13.43
C PHE A 65 0.83 -6.12 13.55
N LEU A 66 1.20 -7.40 13.53
CA LEU A 66 0.25 -8.46 13.89
C LEU A 66 0.18 -8.59 15.41
N LYS A 67 -1.04 -8.59 15.97
CA LYS A 67 -1.31 -8.82 17.39
C LYS A 67 -2.13 -10.09 17.55
N GLY A 68 -1.71 -10.99 18.44
CA GLY A 68 -2.50 -12.19 18.73
C GLY A 68 -3.84 -11.83 19.36
N VAL A 69 -4.91 -12.50 18.93
CA VAL A 69 -6.18 -12.50 19.67
C VAL A 69 -6.04 -13.28 20.96
N ALA A 70 -6.76 -12.87 22.00
CA ALA A 70 -6.96 -13.70 23.18
C ALA A 70 -7.85 -14.92 22.85
N THR A 71 -7.85 -15.94 23.72
CA THR A 71 -8.73 -17.10 23.55
C THR A 71 -10.20 -16.66 23.47
N GLY A 72 -10.89 -17.05 22.40
CA GLY A 72 -12.30 -16.70 22.17
C GLY A 72 -12.54 -15.30 21.60
N GLU A 73 -11.49 -14.52 21.32
CA GLU A 73 -11.60 -13.24 20.63
C GLU A 73 -11.56 -13.41 19.10
N GLN A 74 -12.41 -12.67 18.39
CA GLN A 74 -12.50 -12.69 16.93
C GLN A 74 -11.29 -11.98 16.28
N PRO A 75 -10.55 -12.63 15.37
CA PRO A 75 -9.52 -11.96 14.57
C PRO A 75 -10.13 -11.01 13.53
N GLY A 76 -9.34 -10.07 13.03
CA GLY A 76 -9.75 -9.09 12.01
C GLY A 76 -9.89 -7.65 12.50
N ILE A 77 -9.75 -7.42 13.81
CA ILE A 77 -9.91 -6.09 14.41
C ILE A 77 -8.60 -5.30 14.37
N ILE A 78 -8.68 -4.04 13.94
CA ILE A 78 -7.57 -3.09 13.96
C ILE A 78 -7.55 -2.26 15.26
N GLY A 79 -6.40 -1.72 15.62
CA GLY A 79 -6.28 -0.77 16.73
C GLY A 79 -4.89 -0.17 16.82
N GLY A 80 -4.62 0.54 17.92
CA GLY A 80 -3.38 1.30 18.10
C GLY A 80 -3.36 2.61 17.31
N SER A 81 -2.30 3.39 17.49
CA SER A 81 -2.15 4.72 16.93
C SER A 81 -0.73 4.98 16.45
N LEU A 82 -0.58 5.85 15.44
CA LEU A 82 0.72 6.36 15.00
C LEU A 82 1.31 7.39 15.97
N THR A 83 0.47 7.99 16.80
CA THR A 83 0.83 9.02 17.79
C THR A 83 0.24 8.68 19.14
N HIS A 84 0.89 9.07 20.22
CA HIS A 84 0.35 8.94 21.56
C HIS A 84 0.48 10.26 22.31
N ASN A 85 -0.51 10.56 23.15
CA ASN A 85 -0.47 11.74 23.99
C ASN A 85 -0.07 11.37 25.42
N HIS A 86 0.84 12.17 25.99
CA HIS A 86 1.11 12.16 27.42
C HIS A 86 0.19 13.17 28.10
N SER A 87 -0.56 12.70 29.09
CA SER A 87 -1.29 13.60 29.99
C SER A 87 -0.57 13.65 31.32
N TYR A 88 -0.31 14.87 31.81
CA TYR A 88 0.30 15.10 33.11
C TYR A 88 -0.78 15.63 34.06
N THR A 89 -1.06 14.89 35.13
CA THR A 89 -2.02 15.34 36.16
C THR A 89 -1.42 16.37 37.11
N ASP A 90 -0.09 16.41 37.21
CA ASP A 90 0.70 17.41 37.93
C ASP A 90 1.94 17.74 37.10
N VAL A 91 2.43 18.99 37.19
CA VAL A 91 3.69 19.38 36.54
C VAL A 91 4.82 18.51 37.10
N PRO A 92 5.58 17.77 36.28
CA PRO A 92 6.68 16.94 36.77
C PRO A 92 7.67 17.73 37.64
N LEU A 93 8.24 17.09 38.66
CA LEU A 93 9.28 17.70 39.48
C LEU A 93 10.42 18.16 38.57
N HIS A 94 10.62 19.46 38.50
CA HIS A 94 11.70 20.09 37.74
C HIS A 94 12.39 21.13 38.62
N SER A 95 13.63 21.47 38.26
CA SER A 95 14.42 22.48 38.97
C SER A 95 14.53 23.76 38.13
N HIS A 96 14.54 24.89 38.82
CA HIS A 96 14.94 26.17 38.25
C HIS A 96 16.27 26.60 38.87
N ASN A 97 17.13 27.18 38.04
CA ASN A 97 18.32 27.85 38.53
C ASN A 97 17.95 29.28 38.90
N VAL A 98 18.24 29.67 40.15
CA VAL A 98 18.02 31.03 40.65
C VAL A 98 19.38 31.65 40.94
N LEU A 99 19.67 32.81 40.33
CA LEU A 99 20.87 33.60 40.63
C LEU A 99 20.51 34.63 41.71
N SER A 100 21.30 34.71 42.77
CA SER A 100 21.20 35.75 43.80
C SER A 100 22.35 36.74 43.65
N ASP A 101 22.04 38.04 43.64
CA ASP A 101 23.05 39.10 43.69
C ASP A 101 23.33 39.48 45.16
N LEU A 102 24.60 39.54 45.55
CA LEU A 102 25.02 39.73 46.94
C LEU A 102 24.98 41.23 47.32
N MET A 103 23.92 41.68 48.00
CA MET A 103 23.90 43.02 48.62
C MET A 103 24.04 42.96 50.14
N HIS A 104 25.24 43.28 50.65
CA HIS A 104 25.45 43.66 52.05
C HIS A 104 25.34 45.19 52.20
N HIS A 105 24.68 45.70 53.24
CA HIS A 105 24.66 47.13 53.58
C HIS A 105 25.24 47.38 55.00
N ARG A 106 25.91 48.53 55.22
CA ARG A 106 26.65 48.89 56.45
C ARG A 106 26.07 50.15 57.11
N HIS A 107 26.13 50.25 58.44
CA HIS A 107 25.71 51.43 59.23
C HIS A 107 26.84 51.96 60.11
N THR A 108 26.80 53.26 60.45
CA THR A 108 27.78 53.92 61.32
C THR A 108 27.07 54.53 62.53
N MET A 109 27.45 54.14 63.74
CA MET A 109 26.85 54.65 64.98
C MET A 109 27.91 55.38 65.81
N ASN A 110 27.52 56.47 66.47
CA ASN A 110 28.39 57.26 67.35
C ASN A 110 28.02 57.00 68.81
N VAL A 111 28.97 56.58 69.65
CA VAL A 111 28.72 56.27 71.07
C VAL A 111 29.42 57.30 71.96
N ILE A 112 28.65 57.97 72.81
CA ILE A 112 29.17 58.89 73.83
C ILE A 112 29.17 58.14 75.17
N GLY A 113 30.34 57.76 75.68
CA GLY A 113 30.51 57.10 76.97
C GLY A 113 31.36 57.93 77.92
N THR A 114 30.99 57.97 79.21
CA THR A 114 31.80 58.60 80.26
C THR A 114 32.81 57.59 80.80
N THR A 115 34.09 57.98 80.89
CA THR A 115 35.14 57.11 81.46
C THR A 115 35.34 57.45 82.93
N THR A 116 35.02 56.53 83.84
CA THR A 116 35.28 56.72 85.28
C THR A 116 36.69 56.23 85.60
N THR A 117 37.63 57.14 85.90
CA THR A 117 38.96 56.78 86.40
C THR A 117 38.97 56.79 87.93
N TYR A 118 39.32 55.65 88.54
CA TYR A 118 39.57 55.56 89.98
C TYR A 118 41.03 55.92 90.26
N SER A 119 41.30 57.11 90.82
CA SER A 119 42.61 57.43 91.39
C SER A 119 42.58 57.15 92.90
N ASN A 120 43.40 56.20 93.34
CA ASN A 120 43.49 55.76 94.73
C ASN A 120 44.22 56.83 95.57
N GLY A 121 43.48 57.62 96.36
CA GLY A 121 44.04 58.52 97.38
C GLY A 121 43.41 59.92 97.41
N GLY A 122 42.54 60.16 98.40
CA GLY A 122 42.09 61.51 98.79
C GLY A 122 40.79 61.97 98.11
N SER A 123 39.73 62.15 98.91
CA SER A 123 38.36 62.46 98.49
C SER A 123 38.22 63.69 97.57
N ARG A 124 37.78 63.47 96.31
CA ARG A 124 36.75 64.22 95.52
C ARG A 124 36.76 63.73 94.06
N MET A 125 35.61 63.31 93.52
CA MET A 125 35.47 62.88 92.12
C MET A 125 35.46 64.08 91.15
N ILE A 126 36.23 64.01 90.06
CA ILE A 126 36.16 64.92 88.91
C ILE A 126 35.56 64.11 87.74
N TYR A 127 34.48 64.60 87.15
CA TYR A 127 33.87 64.01 85.95
C TYR A 127 34.44 64.70 84.72
N ASP A 128 35.17 63.97 83.88
CA ASP A 128 35.54 64.42 82.54
C ASP A 128 34.77 63.58 81.51
N SER A 129 34.15 64.25 80.53
CA SER A 129 33.31 63.64 79.51
C SER A 129 33.88 63.93 78.12
N GLY A 130 34.67 62.99 77.59
CA GLY A 130 35.11 62.98 76.21
C GLY A 130 34.32 61.97 75.37
N SER A 131 33.93 62.33 74.14
CA SER A 131 33.29 61.44 73.18
C SER A 131 34.35 60.79 72.27
N THR A 132 34.31 59.46 72.11
CA THR A 132 35.12 58.73 71.13
C THR A 132 34.23 58.10 70.06
N THR A 133 34.48 58.38 68.79
CA THR A 133 33.81 57.73 67.65
C THR A 133 34.47 56.37 67.39
N GLY A 134 33.70 55.28 67.44
CA GLY A 134 34.14 53.95 67.03
C GLY A 134 33.18 53.37 66.00
N THR A 135 33.69 52.88 64.87
CA THR A 135 32.90 52.15 63.87
C THR A 135 32.83 50.67 64.22
N SER A 136 31.65 50.16 64.54
CA SER A 136 31.41 48.73 64.73
C SER A 136 30.51 48.18 63.63
N ASP A 137 30.90 47.06 63.02
CA ASP A 137 30.01 46.28 62.14
C ASP A 137 28.90 45.65 62.97
N SER A 138 27.72 46.28 62.99
CA SER A 138 26.52 45.67 63.53
C SER A 138 25.66 45.16 62.38
N SER A 139 25.66 43.85 62.17
CA SER A 139 24.63 43.19 61.36
C SER A 139 23.30 43.29 62.12
N THR A 140 22.43 44.22 61.75
CA THR A 140 21.04 44.17 62.19
C THR A 140 20.39 42.96 61.51
N PRO A 141 19.72 42.06 62.25
CA PRO A 141 18.90 41.01 61.64
C PRO A 141 17.59 41.65 61.12
N GLY A 142 17.70 42.63 60.22
CA GLY A 142 16.57 43.12 59.46
C GLY A 142 16.55 42.33 58.17
N SER A 143 15.57 41.44 57.98
CA SER A 143 15.28 40.79 56.70
C SER A 143 15.01 41.84 55.64
N PRO A 144 15.95 42.19 54.75
CA PRO A 144 15.62 43.04 53.62
C PRO A 144 14.85 42.13 52.66
N ALA A 145 13.60 42.48 52.38
CA ALA A 145 12.86 41.78 51.33
C ALA A 145 13.64 41.96 50.02
N HIS A 146 14.15 40.86 49.47
CA HIS A 146 14.74 40.83 48.14
C HIS A 146 13.94 39.87 47.26
N ASN A 147 13.91 40.16 45.97
CA ASN A 147 13.22 39.36 44.99
C ASN A 147 14.21 38.49 44.21
N HIS A 148 13.80 37.26 43.93
CA HIS A 148 14.48 36.42 42.96
C HIS A 148 13.64 36.39 41.70
N ASN A 149 14.24 36.77 40.56
CA ASN A 149 13.58 36.59 39.27
C ASN A 149 13.86 35.16 38.78
N VAL A 150 12.80 34.37 38.68
CA VAL A 150 12.86 33.06 38.00
C VAL A 150 12.62 33.34 36.52
N ASN A 151 13.62 33.13 35.66
CA ASN A 151 13.41 33.25 34.22
C ASN A 151 12.40 32.18 33.78
N PRO A 152 11.33 32.52 33.04
CA PRO A 152 10.43 31.53 32.47
C PRO A 152 11.17 30.83 31.32
N THR A 153 11.91 29.77 31.63
CA THR A 153 12.59 28.92 30.63
C THR A 153 11.72 27.73 30.22
N GLY A 154 10.45 27.69 30.62
CA GLY A 154 9.51 26.65 30.19
C GLY A 154 9.02 26.92 28.77
N ASP A 155 9.28 26.00 27.85
CA ASP A 155 8.57 25.95 26.58
C ASP A 155 7.09 25.64 26.87
N PRO A 156 6.11 26.44 26.39
CA PRO A 156 4.69 26.14 26.54
C PRO A 156 4.29 24.81 25.87
N ASN A 157 5.14 24.24 25.01
CA ASN A 157 4.97 22.95 24.40
C ASN A 157 6.14 22.01 24.79
N PRO A 158 6.05 21.26 25.91
CA PRO A 158 7.07 20.28 26.24
C PRO A 158 7.07 19.14 25.21
N TYR A 159 8.10 19.10 24.35
CA TYR A 159 8.30 17.99 23.41
C TYR A 159 9.27 16.96 24.01
N THR A 160 8.88 15.69 23.98
CA THR A 160 9.84 14.59 24.05
C THR A 160 10.64 14.58 22.74
N SER A 161 11.93 14.26 22.81
CA SER A 161 12.86 14.30 21.67
C SER A 161 12.28 13.64 20.42
N TYR A 162 12.36 14.33 19.28
CA TYR A 162 11.88 13.92 17.94
C TYR A 162 12.58 12.67 17.36
N GLU A 163 13.40 12.00 18.15
CA GLU A 163 14.20 10.85 17.74
C GLU A 163 13.38 9.57 17.87
N ASN A 164 13.25 8.87 16.74
CA ASN A 164 12.50 7.63 16.60
C ASN A 164 12.98 6.57 17.63
N SER A 165 12.13 6.22 18.59
CA SER A 165 12.44 5.26 19.65
C SER A 165 12.13 3.80 19.27
N LEU A 166 12.02 3.49 17.97
CA LEU A 166 11.77 2.13 17.52
C LEU A 166 13.03 1.25 17.71
N PRO A 167 12.92 0.07 18.33
CA PRO A 167 14.02 -0.89 18.36
C PRO A 167 14.37 -1.33 16.92
N PRO A 168 15.58 -1.86 16.68
CA PRO A 168 15.95 -2.39 15.36
C PRO A 168 14.89 -3.39 14.84
N TYR A 169 14.46 -3.21 13.59
CA TYR A 169 13.38 -4.00 13.00
C TYR A 169 13.59 -4.21 11.50
N VAL A 170 12.87 -5.20 10.94
CA VAL A 170 12.75 -5.44 9.50
C VAL A 170 11.30 -5.23 9.08
N LYS A 171 11.09 -4.71 7.86
CA LYS A 171 9.76 -4.64 7.24
C LYS A 171 9.58 -5.81 6.30
N LEU A 172 8.50 -6.57 6.51
CA LEU A 172 8.09 -7.67 5.63
C LEU A 172 6.75 -7.31 4.99
N ILE A 173 6.47 -7.93 3.86
CA ILE A 173 5.15 -7.85 3.23
C ILE A 173 4.28 -8.95 3.84
N TYR A 174 3.06 -8.60 4.23
CA TYR A 174 2.07 -9.62 4.55
C TYR A 174 1.38 -10.07 3.26
N ILE A 175 1.39 -11.37 3.03
CA ILE A 175 0.66 -12.00 1.94
C ILE A 175 -0.43 -12.89 2.52
N GLN A 176 -1.55 -13.00 1.81
CA GLN A 176 -2.65 -13.87 2.18
C GLN A 176 -2.88 -14.92 1.11
N LYS A 177 -3.04 -16.16 1.55
CA LYS A 177 -3.31 -17.31 0.70
C LYS A 177 -4.70 -17.22 0.08
N ARG A 178 -4.81 -17.41 -1.23
CA ARG A 178 -6.03 -17.23 -2.03
C ARG A 178 -6.06 -18.22 -3.20
N LEU A 179 -7.27 -18.57 -3.66
CA LEU A 179 -7.44 -19.14 -5.00
C LEU A 179 -6.82 -18.19 -6.01
N SER A 180 -5.89 -18.65 -6.83
CA SER A 180 -5.40 -17.85 -7.95
C SER A 180 -6.06 -18.27 -9.24
N ILE A 181 -6.37 -17.28 -10.06
CA ILE A 181 -6.81 -17.44 -11.43
C ILE A 181 -5.86 -16.56 -12.23
N SER A 182 -5.15 -17.14 -13.19
CA SER A 182 -4.09 -16.46 -13.95
C SER A 182 -4.02 -16.99 -15.37
N ASN A 183 -3.17 -16.36 -16.20
CA ASN A 183 -2.87 -16.78 -17.56
C ASN A 183 -4.14 -16.99 -18.42
N PRO A 184 -4.99 -15.96 -18.56
CA PRO A 184 -6.13 -16.07 -19.46
C PRO A 184 -5.64 -16.28 -20.90
N SER A 185 -6.27 -17.22 -21.59
CA SER A 185 -6.15 -17.37 -23.04
C SER A 185 -7.54 -17.33 -23.66
N PRO A 186 -7.81 -16.52 -24.70
CA PRO A 186 -6.93 -15.49 -25.25
C PRO A 186 -6.47 -14.48 -24.18
N GLU A 187 -5.28 -13.89 -24.37
CA GLU A 187 -4.76 -12.84 -23.49
C GLU A 187 -5.72 -11.64 -23.48
N ASP A 188 -5.70 -10.86 -22.40
CA ASP A 188 -6.54 -9.67 -22.29
C ASP A 188 -6.20 -8.64 -23.38
N GLY A 189 -7.20 -8.28 -24.17
CA GLY A 189 -7.08 -7.38 -25.31
C GLY A 189 -6.55 -8.03 -26.59
N ALA A 190 -6.43 -9.36 -26.66
CA ALA A 190 -5.96 -10.04 -27.87
C ALA A 190 -6.86 -9.76 -29.09
N THR A 191 -6.26 -9.58 -30.26
CA THR A 191 -6.94 -9.37 -31.55
C THR A 191 -6.62 -10.52 -32.51
N GLY A 192 -7.29 -10.58 -33.67
CA GLY A 192 -7.07 -11.63 -34.67
C GLY A 192 -7.44 -13.04 -34.20
N ILE A 193 -8.38 -13.15 -33.24
CA ILE A 193 -8.77 -14.44 -32.67
C ILE A 193 -9.71 -15.18 -33.63
N ASN A 194 -9.49 -16.49 -33.82
CA ASN A 194 -10.37 -17.32 -34.64
C ASN A 194 -11.81 -17.33 -34.08
N TYR A 195 -12.81 -17.53 -34.95
CA TYR A 195 -14.23 -17.63 -34.63
C TYR A 195 -14.64 -18.83 -33.75
N SER A 196 -13.72 -19.75 -33.45
CA SER A 196 -13.91 -20.86 -32.50
C SER A 196 -12.73 -20.99 -31.52
N PRO A 197 -12.50 -19.99 -30.66
CA PRO A 197 -11.37 -20.00 -29.75
C PRO A 197 -11.60 -20.93 -28.56
N ILE A 198 -10.50 -21.36 -27.93
CA ILE A 198 -10.53 -22.00 -26.62
C ILE A 198 -10.29 -20.90 -25.59
N LEU A 199 -11.22 -20.76 -24.65
CA LEU A 199 -10.98 -19.96 -23.45
C LEU A 199 -10.29 -20.85 -22.42
N SER A 200 -9.20 -20.39 -21.80
CA SER A 200 -8.58 -21.10 -20.70
C SER A 200 -7.99 -20.17 -19.64
N VAL A 201 -7.85 -20.71 -18.42
CA VAL A 201 -7.21 -20.06 -17.28
C VAL A 201 -6.46 -21.09 -16.46
N ASP A 202 -5.35 -20.68 -15.86
CA ASP A 202 -4.69 -21.47 -14.83
C ASP A 202 -5.35 -21.20 -13.48
N VAL A 203 -5.72 -22.26 -12.79
CA VAL A 203 -6.27 -22.25 -11.43
C VAL A 203 -5.39 -23.02 -10.47
N ASN A 204 -5.31 -22.54 -9.23
CA ASN A 204 -4.55 -23.20 -8.18
C ASN A 204 -5.29 -23.10 -6.85
N ASP A 205 -5.77 -24.26 -6.42
CA ASP A 205 -6.15 -24.62 -5.07
C ASP A 205 -5.20 -25.69 -4.53
N ILE A 206 -4.23 -25.15 -3.83
CA ILE A 206 -3.23 -25.76 -2.98
C ILE A 206 -3.77 -26.62 -1.82
N ASP A 207 -5.06 -26.57 -1.48
CA ASP A 207 -5.68 -27.50 -0.53
C ASP A 207 -6.00 -28.86 -1.18
N GLY A 208 -5.88 -28.91 -2.52
CA GLY A 208 -6.01 -30.13 -3.31
C GLY A 208 -7.46 -30.56 -3.52
N ASP A 209 -8.42 -29.73 -3.13
CA ASP A 209 -9.83 -29.95 -3.38
C ASP A 209 -10.15 -29.70 -4.86
N ASP A 210 -11.12 -30.44 -5.39
CA ASP A 210 -11.53 -30.27 -6.79
C ASP A 210 -12.14 -28.88 -7.00
N LEU A 211 -11.71 -28.20 -8.05
CA LEU A 211 -12.24 -26.88 -8.42
C LEU A 211 -13.29 -27.01 -9.51
N ASN A 212 -14.44 -26.36 -9.29
CA ASN A 212 -15.41 -26.10 -10.33
C ASN A 212 -15.16 -24.69 -10.90
N VAL A 213 -14.76 -24.61 -12.18
CA VAL A 213 -14.41 -23.37 -12.86
C VAL A 213 -15.44 -23.05 -13.94
N SER A 214 -16.30 -22.08 -13.65
CA SER A 214 -17.35 -21.64 -14.56
C SER A 214 -16.93 -20.39 -15.35
N PHE A 215 -17.06 -20.45 -16.67
CA PHE A 215 -16.77 -19.36 -17.60
C PHE A 215 -18.06 -18.58 -17.92
N TYR A 216 -17.97 -17.26 -17.94
CA TYR A 216 -19.12 -16.38 -18.17
C TYR A 216 -18.84 -15.35 -19.25
N ASN A 217 -19.87 -15.03 -20.02
CA ASN A 217 -19.90 -13.82 -20.83
C ASN A 217 -20.01 -12.62 -19.89
N ALA A 218 -19.11 -11.64 -20.01
CA ALA A 218 -19.07 -10.51 -19.11
C ALA A 218 -20.13 -9.43 -19.41
N SER A 219 -20.69 -9.43 -20.62
CA SER A 219 -21.69 -8.45 -21.02
C SER A 219 -23.08 -8.71 -20.43
N ASP A 220 -23.48 -9.98 -20.31
CA ASP A 220 -24.80 -10.38 -19.81
C ASP A 220 -24.75 -11.33 -18.61
N HIS A 221 -23.54 -11.69 -18.14
CA HIS A 221 -23.30 -12.65 -17.06
C HIS A 221 -23.84 -14.06 -17.31
N SER A 222 -24.15 -14.41 -18.57
CA SER A 222 -24.57 -15.75 -18.94
C SER A 222 -23.42 -16.75 -18.74
N LEU A 223 -23.77 -17.95 -18.29
CA LEU A 223 -22.82 -19.06 -18.19
C LEU A 223 -22.52 -19.55 -19.60
N LEU A 224 -21.23 -19.57 -19.97
CA LEU A 224 -20.77 -20.14 -21.22
C LEU A 224 -20.64 -21.64 -21.07
N ASP A 225 -19.78 -22.09 -20.15
CA ASP A 225 -19.59 -23.49 -19.80
C ASP A 225 -18.82 -23.61 -18.47
N THR A 226 -18.60 -24.83 -17.99
CA THR A 226 -17.89 -25.14 -16.74
C THR A 226 -16.94 -26.30 -16.92
N ASP A 227 -15.73 -26.16 -16.36
CA ASP A 227 -14.70 -27.19 -16.32
C ASP A 227 -14.41 -27.60 -14.87
N ILE A 228 -14.00 -28.85 -14.66
CA ILE A 228 -13.69 -29.40 -13.34
C ILE A 228 -12.21 -29.76 -13.29
N ILE A 229 -11.48 -29.14 -12.37
CA ILE A 229 -10.06 -29.39 -12.14
C ILE A 229 -9.89 -30.27 -10.92
N LEU A 230 -9.55 -31.54 -11.17
CA LEU A 230 -9.32 -32.51 -10.11
C LEU A 230 -8.00 -32.22 -9.38
N GLY A 231 -8.02 -32.27 -8.05
CA GLY A 231 -6.84 -31.99 -7.23
C GLY A 231 -6.47 -30.50 -7.13
N GLY A 232 -7.37 -29.61 -7.56
CA GLY A 232 -7.31 -28.17 -7.31
C GLY A 232 -6.31 -27.38 -8.15
N ILE A 233 -5.38 -28.02 -8.85
CA ILE A 233 -4.33 -27.33 -9.61
C ILE A 233 -4.37 -27.78 -11.06
N GLY A 234 -4.45 -26.83 -11.99
CA GLY A 234 -4.43 -27.13 -13.42
C GLY A 234 -4.94 -25.98 -14.27
N THR A 235 -5.19 -26.29 -15.54
CA THR A 235 -5.72 -25.34 -16.52
C THR A 235 -7.16 -25.73 -16.82
N ALA A 236 -8.10 -24.81 -16.53
CA ALA A 236 -9.49 -24.94 -16.92
C ALA A 236 -9.69 -24.40 -18.32
N SER A 237 -10.48 -25.08 -19.15
CA SER A 237 -10.70 -24.66 -20.53
C SER A 237 -12.07 -25.02 -21.10
N ILE A 238 -12.57 -24.18 -22.00
CA ILE A 238 -13.83 -24.39 -22.73
C ILE A 238 -13.64 -24.00 -24.20
N SER A 239 -14.38 -24.64 -25.11
CA SER A 239 -14.36 -24.30 -26.54
C SER A 239 -15.57 -23.45 -26.90
N LEU A 240 -15.34 -22.29 -27.52
CA LEU A 240 -16.39 -21.48 -28.13
C LEU A 240 -16.51 -21.79 -29.63
N SER A 241 -17.66 -21.45 -30.22
CA SER A 241 -17.88 -21.57 -31.65
C SER A 241 -18.92 -20.56 -32.12
N GLY A 242 -18.88 -20.23 -33.42
CA GLY A 242 -19.88 -19.37 -34.04
C GLY A 242 -19.78 -17.90 -33.63
N LEU A 243 -18.58 -17.42 -33.31
CA LEU A 243 -18.37 -16.00 -33.04
C LEU A 243 -18.41 -15.19 -34.34
N SER A 244 -18.94 -13.98 -34.27
CA SER A 244 -19.00 -13.04 -35.39
C SER A 244 -17.61 -12.48 -35.70
N SER A 245 -17.36 -12.07 -36.95
CA SER A 245 -16.10 -11.43 -37.35
C SER A 245 -15.97 -10.01 -36.80
N GLY A 246 -14.72 -9.57 -36.59
CA GLY A 246 -14.37 -8.23 -36.11
C GLY A 246 -15.03 -7.83 -34.80
N THR A 247 -15.42 -8.80 -33.98
CA THR A 247 -16.29 -8.58 -32.83
C THR A 247 -15.52 -8.75 -31.53
N SER A 248 -15.57 -7.74 -30.66
CA SER A 248 -14.99 -7.82 -29.33
C SER A 248 -15.92 -8.58 -28.36
N TYR A 249 -15.36 -9.60 -27.72
CA TYR A 249 -15.99 -10.39 -26.67
C TYR A 249 -15.33 -10.09 -25.33
N SER A 250 -16.11 -10.19 -24.25
CA SER A 250 -15.61 -10.01 -22.89
C SER A 250 -16.07 -11.17 -22.02
N TRP A 251 -15.19 -11.67 -21.16
CA TRP A 251 -15.45 -12.87 -20.37
C TRP A 251 -14.73 -12.82 -19.03
N TYR A 252 -15.20 -13.61 -18.07
CA TYR A 252 -14.52 -13.83 -16.78
C TYR A 252 -14.84 -15.23 -16.29
N VAL A 253 -14.10 -15.70 -15.29
CA VAL A 253 -14.34 -17.00 -14.66
C VAL A 253 -14.69 -16.85 -13.18
N LYS A 254 -15.42 -17.85 -12.66
CA LYS A 254 -15.56 -18.08 -11.22
C LYS A 254 -15.03 -19.47 -10.91
N SER A 255 -14.02 -19.53 -10.06
CA SER A 255 -13.48 -20.76 -9.49
C SER A 255 -14.11 -21.00 -8.12
N ASN A 256 -14.59 -22.22 -7.87
CA ASN A 256 -15.31 -22.62 -6.67
C ASN A 256 -14.74 -23.94 -6.11
N ASP A 257 -14.30 -23.93 -4.85
CA ASP A 257 -13.74 -25.08 -4.12
C ASP A 257 -14.76 -25.74 -3.16
N SER A 258 -16.06 -25.51 -3.37
CA SER A 258 -17.19 -25.85 -2.48
C SER A 258 -17.31 -25.03 -1.19
N SER A 259 -16.24 -24.38 -0.73
CA SER A 259 -16.21 -23.53 0.47
C SER A 259 -16.19 -22.03 0.14
N SER A 260 -15.58 -21.68 -0.99
CA SER A 260 -15.23 -20.34 -1.41
C SER A 260 -15.38 -20.19 -2.91
N ILE A 261 -15.77 -18.99 -3.34
CA ILE A 261 -15.84 -18.63 -4.75
C ILE A 261 -14.91 -17.44 -4.98
N ARG A 262 -14.02 -17.55 -5.97
CA ARG A 262 -13.24 -16.43 -6.48
C ARG A 262 -13.61 -16.15 -7.92
N ARG A 263 -13.90 -14.88 -8.19
CA ARG A 263 -14.08 -14.34 -9.54
C ARG A 263 -12.76 -13.74 -10.02
N SER A 264 -12.44 -13.93 -11.29
CA SER A 264 -11.33 -13.24 -11.96
C SER A 264 -11.66 -11.78 -12.28
N ASP A 265 -10.68 -11.08 -12.85
CA ASP A 265 -10.94 -9.86 -13.63
C ASP A 265 -11.72 -10.20 -14.91
N THR A 266 -12.25 -9.18 -15.57
CA THR A 266 -12.84 -9.31 -16.90
C THR A 266 -11.75 -9.17 -17.94
N TRP A 267 -11.66 -10.14 -18.85
CA TRP A 267 -10.76 -10.10 -20.00
C TRP A 267 -11.52 -9.91 -21.29
N THR A 268 -10.86 -9.33 -22.30
CA THR A 268 -11.44 -9.11 -23.63
C THR A 268 -10.60 -9.75 -24.72
N PHE A 269 -11.23 -10.06 -25.85
CA PHE A 269 -10.54 -10.38 -27.09
C PHE A 269 -11.41 -9.96 -28.28
N THR A 270 -10.81 -9.76 -29.45
CA THR A 270 -11.50 -9.42 -30.69
C THR A 270 -11.22 -10.48 -31.73
N THR A 271 -12.28 -10.99 -32.36
CA THR A 271 -12.16 -11.95 -33.45
C THR A 271 -11.62 -11.31 -34.72
N ASN A 272 -11.01 -12.10 -35.60
CA ASN A 272 -10.54 -11.64 -36.89
C ASN A 272 -11.64 -10.98 -37.71
N HIS A 273 -11.29 -10.03 -38.55
CA HIS A 273 -12.11 -9.49 -39.60
C HIS A 273 -12.07 -10.46 -40.78
N VAL A 274 -13.15 -10.42 -41.57
CA VAL A 274 -13.11 -11.02 -42.90
C VAL A 274 -12.49 -9.99 -43.84
N PRO A 275 -11.75 -10.42 -44.88
CA PRO A 275 -11.23 -9.50 -45.87
C PRO A 275 -12.36 -8.71 -46.53
N ASP A 276 -12.08 -7.47 -46.90
CA ASP A 276 -13.01 -6.64 -47.65
C ASP A 276 -13.21 -7.19 -49.08
N ASP A 277 -14.37 -6.86 -49.67
CA ASP A 277 -14.63 -7.19 -51.06
C ASP A 277 -13.55 -6.57 -51.98
N PRO A 278 -12.96 -7.34 -52.91
CA PRO A 278 -12.00 -6.79 -53.86
C PRO A 278 -12.61 -5.66 -54.70
N MET A 279 -11.84 -4.59 -54.92
CA MET A 279 -12.30 -3.39 -55.62
C MET A 279 -11.36 -3.00 -56.77
N ASN A 280 -11.75 -1.98 -57.54
CA ASN A 280 -10.97 -1.41 -58.65
C ASN A 280 -10.43 -2.45 -59.67
N PRO A 281 -11.31 -3.30 -60.24
CA PRO A 281 -10.86 -4.34 -61.16
C PRO A 281 -10.23 -3.73 -62.42
N THR A 282 -9.09 -4.28 -62.84
CA THR A 282 -8.49 -4.02 -64.14
C THR A 282 -8.41 -5.33 -64.92
N PRO A 283 -8.86 -5.39 -66.20
CA PRO A 283 -9.62 -4.35 -66.90
C PRO A 283 -10.95 -4.02 -66.22
N ASN A 284 -11.40 -2.76 -66.34
CA ASN A 284 -12.70 -2.34 -65.84
C ASN A 284 -13.84 -3.14 -66.50
N ASP A 285 -14.95 -3.32 -65.79
CA ASP A 285 -16.16 -3.93 -66.37
C ASP A 285 -16.59 -3.20 -67.66
N GLY A 286 -16.87 -3.99 -68.71
CA GLY A 286 -17.21 -3.50 -70.04
C GLY A 286 -16.04 -2.93 -70.88
N ALA A 287 -14.78 -3.07 -70.46
CA ALA A 287 -13.63 -2.63 -71.26
C ALA A 287 -13.59 -3.30 -72.65
N ILE A 288 -13.44 -2.48 -73.70
CA ILE A 288 -13.31 -2.94 -75.09
C ILE A 288 -11.91 -2.65 -75.63
N GLY A 289 -11.47 -3.40 -76.63
CA GLY A 289 -10.17 -3.19 -77.29
C GLY A 289 -8.95 -3.55 -76.41
N ILE A 290 -9.13 -4.45 -75.45
CA ILE A 290 -8.07 -4.96 -74.58
C ILE A 290 -7.21 -6.03 -75.25
N SER A 291 -6.00 -6.24 -74.72
CA SER A 291 -5.09 -7.30 -75.15
C SER A 291 -5.74 -8.68 -75.03
N TYR A 292 -5.34 -9.63 -75.89
CA TYR A 292 -5.73 -11.04 -75.77
C TYR A 292 -5.10 -11.75 -74.56
N SER A 293 -4.08 -11.14 -73.97
CA SER A 293 -3.45 -11.55 -72.71
C SER A 293 -3.41 -10.33 -71.77
N PRO A 294 -4.56 -9.90 -71.22
CA PRO A 294 -4.61 -8.77 -70.30
C PRO A 294 -4.13 -9.22 -68.91
N THR A 295 -3.41 -8.35 -68.21
CA THR A 295 -3.21 -8.50 -66.76
C THR A 295 -4.52 -8.24 -66.05
N LEU A 296 -4.93 -9.15 -65.18
CA LEU A 296 -6.05 -8.95 -64.26
C LEU A 296 -5.51 -8.40 -62.94
N SER A 297 -6.15 -7.39 -62.37
CA SER A 297 -5.80 -6.90 -61.04
C SER A 297 -7.00 -6.39 -60.26
N VAL A 298 -6.91 -6.43 -58.92
CA VAL A 298 -7.88 -5.87 -57.98
C VAL A 298 -7.14 -5.31 -56.76
N ASP A 299 -7.69 -4.28 -56.14
CA ASP A 299 -7.25 -3.81 -54.84
C ASP A 299 -7.99 -4.59 -53.74
N VAL A 300 -7.25 -5.07 -52.76
CA VAL A 300 -7.76 -5.85 -51.61
C VAL A 300 -7.30 -5.24 -50.31
N PHE A 301 -8.13 -5.40 -49.27
CA PHE A 301 -7.89 -4.86 -47.94
C PHE A 301 -8.32 -5.84 -46.86
N ASP A 302 -7.61 -5.83 -45.75
CA ASP A 302 -7.95 -6.55 -44.52
C ASP A 302 -7.65 -5.65 -43.32
N ASP A 303 -8.65 -5.48 -42.45
CA ASP A 303 -8.56 -4.58 -41.29
C ASP A 303 -7.56 -5.05 -40.22
N ASP A 304 -7.24 -6.35 -40.18
CA ASP A 304 -6.25 -6.92 -39.25
C ASP A 304 -4.85 -7.00 -39.87
N GLU A 305 -4.68 -6.55 -41.11
CA GLU A 305 -3.44 -6.61 -41.89
C GLU A 305 -2.92 -8.05 -42.10
N ASP A 306 -3.82 -9.04 -42.07
CA ASP A 306 -3.49 -10.44 -42.34
C ASP A 306 -3.10 -10.65 -43.80
N ASP A 307 -2.15 -11.55 -44.07
CA ASP A 307 -1.78 -11.91 -45.44
C ASP A 307 -2.99 -12.45 -46.22
N LEU A 308 -3.30 -11.84 -47.36
CA LEU A 308 -4.41 -12.26 -48.21
C LEU A 308 -3.95 -13.17 -49.36
N ASN A 309 -4.68 -14.26 -49.56
CA ASN A 309 -4.59 -15.07 -50.78
C ASN A 309 -5.75 -14.69 -51.72
N VAL A 310 -5.40 -14.04 -52.83
CA VAL A 310 -6.36 -13.52 -53.80
C VAL A 310 -6.36 -14.40 -55.03
N SER A 311 -7.46 -15.11 -55.27
CA SER A 311 -7.61 -16.00 -56.43
C SER A 311 -8.54 -15.39 -57.47
N PHE A 312 -8.12 -15.43 -58.74
CA PHE A 312 -8.90 -14.94 -59.88
C PHE A 312 -9.59 -16.12 -60.57
N TYR A 313 -10.86 -15.94 -60.92
CA TYR A 313 -11.68 -17.00 -61.52
C TYR A 313 -12.30 -16.57 -62.84
N ASN A 314 -12.45 -17.52 -63.75
CA ASN A 314 -13.27 -17.35 -64.94
C ASN A 314 -14.75 -17.49 -64.56
N ALA A 315 -15.50 -16.40 -64.65
CA ALA A 315 -16.90 -16.37 -64.25
C ALA A 315 -17.84 -17.27 -65.10
N SER A 316 -17.39 -17.77 -66.26
CA SER A 316 -18.21 -18.64 -67.11
C SER A 316 -18.24 -20.10 -66.68
N ASP A 317 -17.19 -20.57 -66.01
CA ASP A 317 -17.04 -21.97 -65.60
C ASP A 317 -16.47 -22.17 -64.19
N ASN A 318 -16.23 -21.08 -63.46
CA ASN A 318 -15.62 -21.04 -62.13
C ASN A 318 -14.23 -21.69 -62.06
N SER A 319 -13.54 -21.86 -63.20
CA SER A 319 -12.15 -22.31 -63.18
C SER A 319 -11.23 -21.23 -62.61
N ILE A 320 -10.20 -21.65 -61.87
CA ILE A 320 -9.17 -20.72 -61.39
C ILE A 320 -8.29 -20.30 -62.57
N ILE A 321 -8.05 -19.00 -62.68
CA ILE A 321 -7.13 -18.42 -63.66
C ILE A 321 -5.72 -18.48 -63.05
N ASP A 322 -5.54 -17.80 -61.91
CA ASP A 322 -4.30 -17.80 -61.12
C ASP A 322 -4.58 -17.18 -59.74
N ALA A 323 -3.58 -17.12 -58.86
CA ALA A 323 -3.68 -16.49 -57.55
C ALA A 323 -2.44 -15.66 -57.22
N ASP A 324 -2.63 -14.63 -56.38
CA ASP A 324 -1.58 -13.74 -55.88
C ASP A 324 -1.66 -13.65 -54.35
N ILE A 325 -0.52 -13.41 -53.69
CA ILE A 325 -0.44 -13.28 -52.23
C ILE A 325 -0.07 -11.85 -51.88
N ILE A 326 -0.94 -11.19 -51.13
CA ILE A 326 -0.73 -9.82 -50.63
C ILE A 326 -0.33 -9.90 -49.17
N THR A 327 0.97 -9.73 -48.92
CA THR A 327 1.50 -9.71 -47.57
C THR A 327 1.13 -8.42 -46.84
N GLY A 328 0.68 -8.50 -45.60
CA GLY A 328 0.23 -7.34 -44.80
C GLY A 328 -1.18 -6.85 -45.13
N GLY A 329 -1.98 -7.68 -45.82
CA GLY A 329 -3.43 -7.50 -46.00
C GLY A 329 -3.90 -6.43 -46.97
N ASN A 330 -3.04 -5.48 -47.34
CA ASN A 330 -3.45 -4.31 -48.12
C ASN A 330 -2.58 -4.14 -49.36
N GLY A 331 -3.20 -4.13 -50.55
CA GLY A 331 -2.46 -3.93 -51.80
C GLY A 331 -3.24 -4.28 -53.06
N THR A 332 -2.51 -4.32 -54.18
CA THR A 332 -3.07 -4.69 -55.49
C THR A 332 -2.60 -6.11 -55.84
N ALA A 333 -3.54 -7.05 -55.93
CA ALA A 333 -3.31 -8.38 -56.46
C ALA A 333 -3.34 -8.36 -57.98
N SER A 334 -2.43 -9.08 -58.63
CA SER A 334 -2.38 -9.12 -60.10
C SER A 334 -1.90 -10.44 -60.68
N VAL A 335 -2.52 -10.87 -61.78
CA VAL A 335 -2.21 -12.11 -62.52
C VAL A 335 -2.26 -11.88 -64.03
N ASN A 336 -1.64 -12.76 -64.83
CA ASN A 336 -1.58 -12.65 -66.30
C ASN A 336 -2.26 -13.80 -67.04
#